data_AF-A0A7S2KUL8-F1
#
_entry.id   AF-A0A7S2KUL8-F1
#
_cell.length_a   1.000
_cell.length_b   1.000
_cell.length_c   1.000
_cell.angle_alpha   90.00
_cell.angle_beta   90.00
_cell.angle_gamma   90.00
#
_symmetry.space_group_name_H-M   'P 1'
#
loop_
_entity.id
_entity.type
_entity.pdbx_description
1 polymer ?
#
loop_
_entity_poly.entity_id
_entity_poly.type
_entity_poly.pdbx_seq_one_letter_code
_entity_poly.pdbx_strand_id
1 'polypeptide(L)'
;GDKGAERERQREVLKRMRDCYSQRLHFVELIDSAEARLRGLLASRTSSDVTEAIGVVVELRLKGVPAATKAFDQVLGLVWSRQANIKDAAVDAFSRMHLEGHDTATAVKSLLDMYERGCKGGTWTHTHLASVQELIQQSAENGYIDVKQAVPEFVAATGGPGCTMALRALAALSGGGSAAQLAALLPRLA
;
A
#
# COMPACT_ATOMS: atom_id res chain seq x y z
N GLY A 1 -26.84 -47.45 16.13
CA GLY A 1 -25.37 -47.41 16.12
C GLY A 1 -24.84 -46.28 15.27
N ASP A 2 -25.16 -46.28 13.98
CA ASP A 2 -24.49 -45.45 12.96
C ASP A 2 -24.73 -43.93 13.06
N LYS A 3 -25.98 -43.50 13.28
CA LYS A 3 -26.32 -42.07 13.46
C LYS A 3 -25.70 -41.41 14.70
N GLY A 4 -25.32 -42.19 15.71
CA GLY A 4 -24.68 -41.69 16.93
C GLY A 4 -23.19 -41.39 16.71
N ALA A 5 -22.49 -42.35 16.09
CA ALA A 5 -21.09 -42.21 15.72
C ALA A 5 -20.85 -41.06 14.73
N GLU A 6 -21.77 -40.88 13.77
CA GLU A 6 -21.70 -39.76 12.83
C GLU A 6 -21.86 -38.40 13.52
N ARG A 7 -22.79 -38.27 14.47
CA ARG A 7 -22.95 -37.04 15.27
C ARG A 7 -21.75 -36.73 16.14
N GLU A 8 -21.09 -37.75 16.69
CA GLU A 8 -19.89 -37.60 17.50
C GLU A 8 -18.70 -37.12 16.66
N ARG A 9 -18.50 -37.70 15.46
CA ARG A 9 -17.52 -37.22 14.49
C ARG A 9 -17.77 -35.78 14.09
N GLN A 10 -19.03 -35.42 13.81
CA GLN A 10 -19.40 -34.05 13.47
C GLN A 10 -19.08 -33.07 14.62
N ARG A 11 -19.37 -33.44 15.87
CA ARG A 11 -19.01 -32.62 17.04
C ARG A 11 -17.52 -32.44 17.18
N GLU A 12 -16.73 -33.49 16.94
CA GLU A 12 -15.28 -33.42 17.04
C GLU A 12 -14.68 -32.53 15.94
N VAL A 13 -15.18 -32.63 14.71
CA VAL A 13 -14.79 -31.75 13.60
C VAL A 13 -15.13 -30.29 13.93
N LEU A 14 -16.35 -30.02 14.40
CA LEU A 14 -16.76 -28.66 14.80
C LEU A 14 -15.90 -28.12 15.95
N LYS A 15 -15.54 -28.97 16.91
CA LYS A 15 -14.63 -28.60 18.00
C LYS A 15 -13.25 -28.21 17.47
N ARG A 16 -12.66 -29.01 16.59
CA ARG A 16 -11.36 -28.71 15.97
C ARG A 16 -11.40 -27.43 15.13
N MET A 17 -12.48 -27.22 14.37
CA MET A 17 -12.68 -25.99 13.59
C MET A 17 -12.75 -24.78 14.50
N ARG A 18 -13.55 -24.84 15.57
CA ARG A 18 -13.65 -23.75 16.55
C ARG A 18 -12.29 -23.46 17.18
N ASP A 19 -11.59 -24.48 17.66
CA ASP A 19 -10.31 -24.30 18.34
C ASP A 19 -9.26 -23.68 17.37
N CYS A 20 -9.26 -24.08 16.09
CA CYS A 20 -8.45 -23.46 15.04
C CYS A 20 -8.80 -21.98 14.83
N TYR A 21 -10.08 -21.63 14.70
CA TYR A 21 -10.49 -20.23 14.52
C TYR A 21 -10.21 -19.38 15.76
N SER A 22 -10.37 -19.92 16.98
CA SER A 22 -10.02 -19.23 18.21
C SER A 22 -8.53 -18.91 18.29
N GLN A 23 -7.65 -19.85 17.90
CA GLN A 23 -6.20 -19.59 17.83
C GLN A 23 -5.85 -18.53 16.79
N ARG A 24 -6.48 -18.56 15.61
CA ARG A 24 -6.26 -17.56 14.56
C ARG A 24 -6.72 -16.17 14.99
N LEU A 25 -7.88 -16.07 15.65
CA LEU A 25 -8.37 -14.81 16.18
C LEU A 25 -7.41 -14.26 17.24
N HIS A 26 -6.98 -15.10 18.17
CA HIS A 26 -6.03 -14.70 19.21
C HIS A 26 -4.70 -14.19 18.63
N PHE A 27 -4.20 -14.82 17.58
CA PHE A 27 -3.01 -14.35 16.88
C PHE A 27 -3.21 -12.96 16.25
N VAL A 28 -4.37 -12.71 15.64
CA VAL A 28 -4.69 -11.38 15.08
C VAL A 28 -4.80 -10.34 16.20
N GLU A 29 -5.46 -10.66 17.32
CA GLU A 29 -5.54 -9.77 18.49
C GLU A 29 -4.15 -9.41 19.05
N LEU A 30 -3.22 -10.38 19.07
CA LEU A 30 -1.85 -10.13 19.49
C LEU A 30 -1.13 -9.15 18.55
N ILE A 31 -1.31 -9.29 17.23
CA ILE A 31 -0.77 -8.33 16.25
C ILE A 31 -1.39 -6.96 16.43
N ASP A 32 -2.71 -6.88 16.57
CA ASP A 32 -3.43 -5.62 16.80
C ASP A 32 -2.93 -4.93 18.08
N SER A 33 -2.65 -5.69 19.14
CA SER A 33 -2.06 -5.16 20.39
C SER A 33 -0.61 -4.68 20.23
N ALA A 34 0.11 -5.18 19.22
CA ALA A 34 1.49 -4.82 18.91
C ALA A 34 1.61 -3.66 17.91
N GLU A 35 0.51 -3.25 17.27
CA GLU A 35 0.46 -2.18 16.25
C GLU A 35 1.14 -0.89 16.72
N ALA A 36 0.83 -0.44 17.94
CA ALA A 36 1.40 0.78 18.49
C ALA A 36 2.92 0.66 18.72
N ARG A 37 3.41 -0.53 19.10
CA ARG A 37 4.84 -0.79 19.24
C ARG A 37 5.53 -0.80 17.88
N LEU A 38 4.88 -1.39 16.87
CA LEU A 38 5.39 -1.40 15.49
C LEU A 38 5.52 0.02 14.93
N ARG A 39 4.52 0.88 15.15
CA ARG A 39 4.62 2.32 14.81
C ARG A 39 5.72 3.05 15.59
N GLY A 40 5.95 2.66 16.83
CA GLY A 40 7.08 3.14 17.63
C GLY A 40 8.43 2.82 16.98
N LEU A 41 8.59 1.61 16.44
CA LEU A 41 9.81 1.21 15.72
C LEU A 41 10.02 2.01 14.43
N LEU A 42 8.96 2.32 13.69
CA LEU A 42 9.02 3.20 12.51
C LEU A 42 9.48 4.63 12.84
N ALA A 43 9.38 5.05 14.10
CA ALA A 43 9.86 6.33 14.61
C ALA A 43 11.20 6.21 15.38
N SER A 44 11.83 5.02 15.36
CA SER A 44 13.12 4.79 16.03
C SER A 44 14.21 5.68 15.45
N ARG A 45 15.18 6.04 16.30
CA ARG A 45 16.40 6.73 15.86
C ARG A 45 17.38 5.77 15.18
N THR A 46 17.25 4.47 15.44
CA THR A 46 18.08 3.43 14.86
C THR A 46 17.54 3.05 13.50
N SER A 47 18.35 3.22 12.45
CA SER A 47 17.91 2.96 11.08
C SER A 47 17.50 1.51 10.84
N SER A 48 18.18 0.55 11.47
CA SER A 48 17.86 -0.88 11.36
C SER A 48 16.47 -1.21 11.91
N ASP A 49 16.07 -0.60 13.03
CA ASP A 49 14.74 -0.80 13.61
C ASP A 49 13.66 -0.33 12.64
N VAL A 50 13.90 0.81 11.97
CA VAL A 50 12.97 1.38 10.99
C VAL A 50 12.86 0.47 9.77
N THR A 51 13.98 0.04 9.19
CA THR A 51 13.97 -0.79 7.98
C THR A 51 13.33 -2.16 8.23
N GLU A 52 13.61 -2.80 9.37
CA GLU A 52 12.97 -4.06 9.75
C GLU A 52 11.47 -3.87 10.02
N ALA A 53 11.09 -2.76 10.68
CA ALA A 53 9.68 -2.44 10.91
C ALA A 53 8.91 -2.20 9.61
N ILE A 54 9.51 -1.52 8.62
CA ILE A 54 8.93 -1.38 7.27
C ILE A 54 8.65 -2.77 6.68
N GLY A 55 9.63 -3.68 6.73
CA GLY A 55 9.48 -5.05 6.22
C GLY A 55 8.31 -5.79 6.87
N VAL A 56 8.21 -5.75 8.20
CA VAL A 56 7.10 -6.36 8.94
C VAL A 56 5.75 -5.75 8.55
N VAL A 57 5.66 -4.42 8.43
CA VAL A 57 4.42 -3.74 8.04
C VAL A 57 3.96 -4.16 6.65
N VAL A 58 4.88 -4.24 5.69
CA VAL A 58 4.57 -4.68 4.32
C VAL A 58 4.05 -6.11 4.32
N GLU A 59 4.72 -7.04 5.00
CA GLU A 59 4.26 -8.43 5.08
C GLU A 59 2.86 -8.53 5.70
N LEU A 60 2.60 -7.81 6.80
CA LEU A 60 1.28 -7.79 7.42
C LEU A 60 0.20 -7.22 6.49
N ARG A 61 0.53 -6.19 5.71
CA ARG A 61 -0.37 -5.60 4.71
C ARG A 61 -0.67 -6.56 3.56
N LEU A 62 0.34 -7.25 3.02
CA LEU A 62 0.17 -8.26 1.98
C LEU A 62 -0.69 -9.45 2.46
N LYS A 63 -0.62 -9.80 3.75
CA LYS A 63 -1.48 -10.82 4.37
C LYS A 63 -2.87 -10.29 4.78
N GLY A 64 -3.18 -9.02 4.53
CA GLY A 64 -4.49 -8.43 4.79
C GLY A 64 -4.78 -8.16 6.27
N VAL A 65 -3.76 -8.02 7.13
CA VAL A 65 -3.94 -7.75 8.55
C VAL A 65 -4.35 -6.28 8.75
N PRO A 66 -5.56 -5.98 9.26
CA PRO A 66 -6.09 -4.62 9.30
C PRO A 66 -5.26 -3.64 10.15
N ALA A 67 -4.70 -4.09 11.27
CA ALA A 67 -3.90 -3.24 12.15
C ALA A 67 -2.69 -2.60 11.46
N ALA A 68 -2.09 -3.28 10.48
CA ALA A 68 -0.94 -2.75 9.76
C ALA A 68 -1.27 -1.56 8.86
N THR A 69 -2.55 -1.24 8.63
CA THR A 69 -2.98 -0.11 7.78
C THR A 69 -2.44 1.21 8.31
N LYS A 70 -2.60 1.48 9.60
CA LYS A 70 -2.13 2.73 10.23
C LYS A 70 -0.59 2.81 10.24
N ALA A 71 0.07 1.69 10.45
CA ALA A 71 1.53 1.62 10.37
C ALA A 71 2.03 1.87 8.94
N PHE A 72 1.32 1.36 7.92
CA PHE A 72 1.67 1.59 6.53
C PHE A 72 1.49 3.06 6.11
N ASP A 73 0.45 3.74 6.60
CA ASP A 73 0.30 5.18 6.39
C ASP A 73 1.53 5.96 6.89
N GLN A 74 2.13 5.54 8.00
CA GLN A 74 3.38 6.12 8.52
C GLN A 74 4.60 5.76 7.64
N VAL A 75 4.64 4.57 7.04
CA VAL A 75 5.69 4.18 6.08
C VAL A 75 5.70 5.11 4.88
N LEU A 76 4.53 5.54 4.38
CA LEU A 76 4.46 6.48 3.25
C LEU A 76 5.26 7.76 3.53
N GLY A 77 5.16 8.28 4.75
CA GLY A 77 5.89 9.49 5.17
C GLY A 77 7.40 9.34 5.28
N LEU A 78 7.93 8.10 5.30
CA LEU A 78 9.37 7.86 5.42
C LEU A 78 10.16 8.18 4.14
N VAL A 79 9.47 8.44 3.03
CA VAL A 79 10.09 8.97 1.80
C VAL A 79 10.82 10.30 2.02
N TRP A 80 10.42 11.07 3.04
CA TRP A 80 11.05 12.33 3.43
C TRP A 80 12.23 12.15 4.41
N SER A 81 12.61 10.92 4.73
CA SER A 81 13.75 10.65 5.60
C SER A 81 15.04 11.20 5.00
N ARG A 82 15.89 11.77 5.87
CA ARG A 82 17.25 12.19 5.47
C ARG A 82 18.20 11.02 5.26
N GLN A 83 17.84 9.83 5.75
CA GLN A 83 18.65 8.63 5.62
C GLN A 83 18.25 7.88 4.35
N ALA A 84 19.20 7.72 3.42
CA ALA A 84 18.95 7.12 2.11
C ALA A 84 18.37 5.71 2.22
N ASN A 85 18.95 4.86 3.07
CA ASN A 85 18.46 3.50 3.33
C ASN A 85 16.99 3.44 3.80
N ILE A 86 16.52 4.40 4.59
CA ILE A 86 15.12 4.46 5.02
C ILE A 86 14.23 4.90 3.85
N LYS A 87 14.68 5.89 3.07
CA LYS A 87 13.96 6.35 1.87
C LYS A 87 13.81 5.21 0.86
N ASP A 88 14.90 4.52 0.55
CA ASP A 88 14.94 3.40 -0.39
C ASP A 88 14.01 2.27 0.09
N ALA A 89 14.06 1.92 1.38
CA ALA A 89 13.16 0.92 1.96
C ALA A 89 11.68 1.34 1.87
N ALA A 90 11.36 2.63 2.01
CA ALA A 90 9.99 3.12 1.86
C ALA A 90 9.50 3.08 0.40
N VAL A 91 10.38 3.39 -0.56
CA VAL A 91 10.10 3.27 -2.00
C VAL A 91 9.87 1.80 -2.36
N ASP A 92 10.76 0.91 -1.94
CA ASP A 92 10.64 -0.53 -2.19
C ASP A 92 9.36 -1.09 -1.55
N ALA A 93 9.04 -0.71 -0.31
CA ALA A 93 7.79 -1.09 0.35
C ALA A 93 6.55 -0.66 -0.45
N PHE A 94 6.55 0.57 -0.98
CA PHE A 94 5.48 1.07 -1.84
C PHE A 94 5.38 0.29 -3.14
N SER A 95 6.50 0.03 -3.81
CA SER A 95 6.55 -0.72 -5.06
C SER A 95 6.07 -2.16 -4.86
N ARG A 96 6.51 -2.86 -3.82
CA ARG A 96 6.05 -4.23 -3.48
C ARG A 96 4.54 -4.30 -3.22
N MET A 97 3.97 -3.25 -2.64
CA MET A 97 2.54 -3.21 -2.28
C MET A 97 1.62 -2.85 -3.45
N HIS A 98 2.09 -2.05 -4.41
CA HIS A 98 1.23 -1.41 -5.40
C HIS A 98 1.63 -1.62 -6.86
N LEU A 99 2.88 -2.00 -7.12
CA LEU A 99 3.46 -2.06 -8.47
C LEU A 99 3.97 -3.46 -8.83
N GLU A 100 4.59 -4.16 -7.89
CA GLU A 100 5.20 -5.47 -8.13
C GLU A 100 4.15 -6.52 -8.54
N GLY A 101 4.42 -7.24 -9.63
CA GLY A 101 3.53 -8.27 -10.15
C GLY A 101 2.28 -7.75 -10.88
N HIS A 102 2.12 -6.44 -11.02
CA HIS A 102 1.03 -5.81 -11.75
C HIS A 102 1.47 -5.36 -13.14
N ASP A 103 0.57 -5.46 -14.12
CA ASP A 103 0.72 -4.71 -15.37
C ASP A 103 0.46 -3.21 -15.13
N THR A 104 0.88 -2.37 -16.08
CA THR A 104 0.80 -0.91 -15.92
C THR A 104 -0.63 -0.43 -15.61
N ALA A 105 -1.65 -1.01 -16.24
CA ALA A 105 -3.05 -0.66 -16.00
C ALA A 105 -3.52 -1.04 -14.59
N THR A 106 -3.18 -2.26 -14.11
CA THR A 106 -3.54 -2.68 -12.75
C THR A 106 -2.77 -1.89 -11.70
N ALA A 107 -1.51 -1.54 -11.95
CA ALA A 107 -0.72 -0.69 -11.06
C ALA A 107 -1.36 0.70 -10.92
N VAL A 108 -1.71 1.35 -12.04
CA VAL A 108 -2.41 2.65 -12.02
C VAL A 108 -3.74 2.56 -11.27
N LYS A 109 -4.53 1.52 -11.54
CA LYS A 109 -5.79 1.28 -10.81
C LYS A 109 -5.55 1.08 -9.31
N SER A 110 -4.56 0.28 -8.91
CA SER A 110 -4.19 0.03 -7.52
C SER A 110 -3.82 1.33 -6.80
N LEU A 111 -3.09 2.23 -7.47
CA LEU A 111 -2.74 3.56 -6.95
C LEU A 111 -3.97 4.45 -6.77
N LEU A 112 -4.88 4.46 -7.75
CA LEU A 112 -6.13 5.21 -7.65
C LEU A 112 -7.04 4.67 -6.52
N ASP A 113 -7.19 3.34 -6.43
CA ASP A 113 -7.98 2.67 -5.39
C ASP A 113 -7.37 2.87 -3.99
N MET A 114 -6.04 2.89 -3.87
CA MET A 114 -5.36 3.22 -2.63
C MET A 114 -5.71 4.64 -2.18
N TYR A 115 -5.63 5.61 -3.08
CA TYR A 115 -5.95 6.99 -2.74
C TYR A 115 -7.42 7.20 -2.42
N GLU A 116 -8.33 6.62 -3.21
CA GLU A 116 -9.76 6.74 -2.93
C GLU A 116 -10.09 6.21 -1.53
N ARG A 117 -9.47 5.08 -1.13
CA ARG A 117 -9.59 4.55 0.23
C ARG A 117 -9.01 5.50 1.28
N GLY A 118 -7.82 6.05 1.03
CA GLY A 118 -7.17 7.01 1.93
C GLY A 118 -8.00 8.27 2.16
N CYS A 119 -8.56 8.85 1.10
CA CYS A 119 -9.42 10.02 1.17
C CYS A 119 -10.78 9.74 1.83
N LYS A 120 -11.45 8.63 1.47
CA LYS A 120 -12.74 8.26 2.08
C LYS A 120 -12.60 7.87 3.55
N GLY A 121 -11.46 7.31 3.93
CA GLY A 121 -11.17 6.92 5.31
C GLY A 121 -10.95 8.10 6.26
N GLY A 122 -10.77 9.32 5.75
CA GLY A 122 -10.54 10.53 6.55
C GLY A 122 -9.22 10.56 7.32
N THR A 123 -8.36 9.54 7.16
CA THR A 123 -7.07 9.41 7.85
C THR A 123 -5.94 10.11 7.09
N TRP A 124 -6.06 10.23 5.76
CA TRP A 124 -5.02 10.82 4.94
C TRP A 124 -5.06 12.35 4.96
N THR A 125 -3.98 12.93 5.45
CA THR A 125 -3.70 14.36 5.39
C THR A 125 -3.01 14.76 4.08
N HIS A 126 -2.88 16.06 3.82
CA HIS A 126 -2.12 16.56 2.66
C HIS A 126 -0.67 16.03 2.59
N THR A 127 -0.05 15.75 3.75
CA THR A 127 1.31 15.19 3.79
C THR A 127 1.36 13.76 3.27
N HIS A 128 0.32 12.95 3.51
CA HIS A 128 0.24 11.60 2.93
C HIS A 128 0.12 11.70 1.40
N LEU A 129 -0.68 12.63 0.89
CA LEU A 129 -0.83 12.83 -0.55
C LEU A 129 0.49 13.25 -1.22
N ALA A 130 1.20 14.19 -0.60
CA ALA A 130 2.52 14.60 -1.08
C ALA A 130 3.54 13.45 -1.02
N SER A 131 3.47 12.60 0.00
CA SER A 131 4.35 11.44 0.13
C SER A 131 4.08 10.40 -0.95
N VAL A 132 2.81 10.12 -1.26
CA VAL A 132 2.45 9.24 -2.39
C VAL A 132 2.91 9.81 -3.72
N GLN A 133 2.77 11.12 -3.93
CA GLN A 133 3.27 11.79 -5.13
C GLN A 133 4.79 11.60 -5.28
N GLU A 134 5.56 11.82 -4.21
CA GLU A 134 7.01 11.60 -4.19
C GLU A 134 7.35 10.12 -4.45
N LEU A 135 6.63 9.18 -3.81
CA LEU A 135 6.85 7.74 -4.02
C LEU A 135 6.59 7.31 -5.47
N ILE A 136 5.59 7.88 -6.14
CA ILE A 136 5.34 7.65 -7.58
C ILE A 136 6.50 8.18 -8.42
N GLN A 137 7.01 9.37 -8.11
CA GLN A 137 8.15 9.95 -8.81
C GLN A 137 9.41 9.08 -8.64
N GLN A 138 9.75 8.71 -7.41
CA GLN A 138 10.90 7.86 -7.10
C GLN A 138 10.75 6.46 -7.74
N SER A 139 9.53 5.92 -7.77
CA SER A 139 9.27 4.64 -8.44
C SER A 139 9.47 4.71 -9.96
N ALA A 140 9.13 5.85 -10.58
CA ALA A 140 9.39 6.08 -11.99
C ALA A 140 10.89 6.26 -12.28
N GLU A 141 11.61 7.00 -11.42
CA GLU A 141 13.06 7.18 -11.50
C GLU A 141 13.82 5.85 -11.37
N ASN A 142 13.35 4.95 -10.50
CA ASN A 142 13.90 3.61 -10.30
C ASN A 142 13.45 2.58 -11.36
N GLY A 143 12.60 2.98 -12.32
CA GLY A 143 12.13 2.10 -13.40
C GLY A 143 11.05 1.10 -12.99
N TYR A 144 10.44 1.24 -11.80
CA TYR A 144 9.30 0.42 -11.38
C TYR A 144 7.99 0.80 -12.09
N ILE A 145 7.93 1.99 -12.69
CA ILE A 145 6.78 2.46 -13.49
C ILE A 145 7.26 2.80 -14.90
N ASP A 146 6.71 2.13 -15.91
CA ASP A 146 6.89 2.55 -17.30
C ASP A 146 6.04 3.80 -17.56
N VAL A 147 6.67 4.96 -17.49
CA VAL A 147 6.03 6.27 -17.66
C VAL A 147 5.26 6.36 -18.98
N LYS A 148 5.78 5.75 -20.06
CA LYS A 148 5.14 5.84 -21.38
C LYS A 148 3.79 5.14 -21.42
N GLN A 149 3.65 4.06 -20.65
CA GLN A 149 2.43 3.28 -20.55
C GLN A 149 1.51 3.80 -19.44
N ALA A 150 2.06 4.33 -18.36
CA ALA A 150 1.30 4.80 -17.21
C ALA A 150 0.60 6.15 -17.48
N VAL A 151 1.22 7.06 -18.23
CA VAL A 151 0.66 8.39 -18.51
C VAL A 151 -0.72 8.32 -19.21
N PRO A 152 -0.93 7.53 -20.28
CA PRO A 152 -2.24 7.37 -20.90
C PRO A 152 -3.32 6.87 -19.93
N GLU A 153 -3.00 5.92 -19.06
CA GLU A 153 -3.92 5.36 -18.08
C GLU A 153 -4.33 6.40 -17.02
N PHE A 154 -3.36 7.19 -16.53
CA PHE A 154 -3.67 8.30 -15.63
C PHE A 154 -4.49 9.39 -16.33
N VAL A 155 -4.22 9.71 -17.61
CA VAL A 155 -5.03 10.65 -18.38
C VAL A 155 -6.46 10.15 -18.56
N ALA A 156 -6.67 8.84 -18.79
CA ALA A 156 -8.02 8.29 -18.85
C ALA A 156 -8.77 8.41 -17.50
N ALA A 157 -8.04 8.30 -16.39
CA ALA A 157 -8.61 8.40 -15.05
C ALA A 157 -8.98 9.83 -14.62
N THR A 158 -8.56 10.89 -15.33
CA THR A 158 -8.93 12.27 -14.99
C THR A 158 -10.41 12.57 -15.19
N GLY A 159 -11.09 11.85 -16.09
CA GLY A 159 -12.54 11.97 -16.31
C GLY A 159 -13.39 11.27 -15.25
N GLY A 160 -12.77 10.57 -14.30
CA GLY A 160 -13.44 9.77 -13.28
C GLY A 160 -13.33 10.34 -11.85
N PRO A 161 -13.86 9.60 -10.84
CA PRO A 161 -13.81 9.99 -9.44
C PRO A 161 -12.38 10.11 -8.87
N GLY A 162 -11.38 9.52 -9.53
CA GLY A 162 -9.95 9.58 -9.18
C GLY A 162 -9.19 10.80 -9.71
N CYS A 163 -9.88 11.80 -10.27
CA CYS A 163 -9.29 12.93 -11.00
C CYS A 163 -8.14 13.62 -10.24
N THR A 164 -8.34 13.92 -8.96
CA THR A 164 -7.33 14.63 -8.16
C THR A 164 -6.03 13.85 -7.99
N MET A 165 -6.07 12.51 -8.02
CA MET A 165 -4.85 11.71 -8.03
C MET A 165 -4.24 11.54 -9.38
N ALA A 166 -5.06 11.30 -10.39
CA ALA A 166 -4.59 11.22 -11.76
C ALA A 166 -3.74 12.46 -12.08
N LEU A 167 -4.24 13.66 -11.73
CA LEU A 167 -3.49 14.90 -11.90
C LEU A 167 -2.20 14.99 -11.06
N ARG A 168 -2.21 14.53 -9.80
CA ARG A 168 -1.01 14.52 -8.96
C ARG A 168 0.05 13.52 -9.44
N ALA A 169 -0.37 12.33 -9.84
CA ALA A 169 0.51 11.32 -10.42
C ALA A 169 1.10 11.81 -11.73
N LEU A 170 0.29 12.43 -12.61
CA LEU A 170 0.75 13.07 -13.83
C LEU A 170 1.78 14.18 -13.55
N ALA A 171 1.56 15.00 -12.52
CA ALA A 171 2.53 16.01 -12.09
C ALA A 171 3.84 15.37 -11.60
N ALA A 172 3.77 14.29 -10.82
CA ALA A 172 4.94 13.53 -10.35
C ALA A 172 5.78 12.98 -11.51
N LEU A 173 5.10 12.40 -12.51
CA LEU A 173 5.75 11.80 -13.67
C LEU A 173 6.35 12.84 -14.63
N SER A 174 5.87 14.10 -14.59
CA SER A 174 6.32 15.18 -15.47
C SER A 174 7.74 15.69 -15.18
N GLY A 175 8.23 15.52 -13.94
CA GLY A 175 9.57 15.94 -13.52
C GLY A 175 10.73 15.14 -14.15
N GLY A 176 10.49 13.88 -14.56
CA GLY A 176 11.52 12.95 -15.05
C GLY A 176 11.76 12.93 -16.57
N GLY A 177 11.41 13.99 -17.30
CA GLY A 177 11.63 14.06 -18.77
C GLY A 177 10.43 13.67 -19.64
N SER A 178 9.24 13.46 -19.04
CA SER A 178 7.99 13.15 -19.75
C SER A 178 7.17 14.38 -20.14
N ALA A 179 7.65 15.59 -19.85
CA ALA A 179 6.93 16.84 -20.10
C ALA A 179 6.42 17.00 -21.54
N ALA A 180 7.16 16.49 -22.54
CA ALA A 180 6.74 16.50 -23.94
C ALA A 180 5.56 15.54 -24.23
N GLN A 181 5.51 14.37 -23.59
CA GLN A 181 4.40 13.43 -23.71
C GLN A 181 3.16 13.94 -22.96
N LEU A 182 3.37 14.51 -21.77
CA LEU A 182 2.31 15.15 -21.01
C LEU A 182 1.70 16.30 -21.83
N ALA A 183 2.54 17.16 -22.41
CA ALA A 183 2.12 18.26 -23.28
C ALA A 183 1.33 17.80 -24.50
N ALA A 184 1.70 16.67 -25.11
CA ALA A 184 0.96 16.08 -26.23
C ALA A 184 -0.43 15.54 -25.83
N LEU A 185 -0.62 15.20 -24.55
CA LEU A 185 -1.87 14.65 -24.01
C LEU A 185 -2.73 15.69 -23.29
N LEU A 186 -2.18 16.88 -22.96
CA LEU A 186 -2.94 18.02 -22.40
C LEU A 186 -4.19 18.39 -23.21
N PRO A 187 -4.22 18.38 -24.56
CA PRO A 187 -5.44 18.67 -25.33
C PRO A 187 -6.58 17.67 -25.11
N ARG A 188 -6.29 16.48 -24.58
CA ARG A 188 -7.30 15.46 -24.24
C ARG A 188 -7.92 15.65 -22.84
N LEU A 189 -7.37 16.58 -22.05
CA LEU A 189 -7.87 16.94 -20.72
C LEU A 189 -8.81 18.15 -20.74
N ALA A 190 -8.97 18.80 -21.90
CA ALA A 190 -9.82 19.98 -22.12
C ALA A 190 -11.25 19.60 -22.54
#